data_AF-A0AA90T4H3-F1
#
_entry.id   AF-A0AA90T4H3-F1
#
_cell.length_a   1.000
_cell.length_b   1.000
_cell.length_c   1.000
_cell.angle_alpha   90.00
_cell.angle_beta   90.00
_cell.angle_gamma   90.00
#
_symmetry.space_group_name_H-M   'P 1'
#
loop_
_entity.id
_entity.type
_entity.pdbx_description
1 polymer ?
#
loop_
_entity_poly.entity_id
_entity_poly.type
_entity_poly.pdbx_seq_one_letter_code
_entity_poly.pdbx_strand_id
1 'polypeptide(L)'
;MLLKNDLLYYPAQARTIRILWIDSAASVAYTFELGAKGAHPVLAPLADLSADLREQRAQLLASDPHASSGDATTLPARHRQVRDRAWAVVQVLVADEPAIYQARHRGRLVMAQSALHGVSHPSVYRYLRRYWERGQHPDALLPDYKNSGAPGKTRGSSANVKRGRPRKSGSHPGLNADDGIRRTFHAAVERYSATHAQFSRRGAYRQMIQDFFDARDAELLPTFGQFNYWIGKDAPAASAAA
;
A
#
# COMPACT_ATOMS: atom_id res chain seq x y z
N MET A 1 -4.36 27.42 22.62
CA MET A 1 -5.45 26.52 23.08
C MET A 1 -5.33 25.25 22.27
N LEU A 2 -5.36 24.08 22.93
CA LEU A 2 -5.36 22.79 22.25
C LEU A 2 -6.74 22.51 21.66
N LEU A 3 -6.78 21.92 20.47
CA LEU A 3 -7.99 21.60 19.72
C LEU A 3 -8.05 20.11 19.34
N LYS A 4 -9.26 19.64 19.04
CA LYS A 4 -9.45 18.34 18.39
C LYS A 4 -8.66 18.31 17.07
N ASN A 5 -8.00 17.19 16.83
CA ASN A 5 -7.08 16.92 15.72
C ASN A 5 -5.72 17.64 15.75
N ASP A 6 -5.41 18.45 16.77
CA ASP A 6 -4.05 18.99 16.96
C ASP A 6 -3.02 17.87 17.05
N LEU A 7 -1.84 18.14 16.49
CA LEU A 7 -0.71 17.23 16.47
C LEU A 7 0.43 17.76 17.33
N LEU A 8 0.84 16.97 18.32
CA LEU A 8 1.95 17.30 19.20
C LEU A 8 3.12 16.39 18.84
N TYR A 9 4.20 16.97 18.33
CA TYR A 9 5.46 16.28 18.07
C TYR A 9 6.39 16.39 19.28
N TYR A 10 6.91 15.26 19.72
CA TYR A 10 7.85 15.15 20.83
C TYR A 10 9.25 14.78 20.28
N PRO A 11 10.17 15.74 20.14
CA PRO A 11 11.46 15.51 19.49
C PRO A 11 12.32 14.46 20.19
N ALA A 12 12.35 14.47 21.53
CA ALA A 12 13.18 13.57 22.33
C ALA A 12 12.81 12.09 22.15
N GLN A 13 11.55 11.79 21.79
CA GLN A 13 11.10 10.42 21.52
C GLN A 13 10.86 10.17 20.02
N ALA A 14 11.09 11.17 19.16
CA ALA A 14 10.76 11.13 17.73
C ALA A 14 9.33 10.60 17.45
N ARG A 15 8.34 11.02 18.25
CA ARG A 15 6.95 10.57 18.13
C ARG A 15 5.99 11.73 17.98
N THR A 16 4.85 11.46 17.35
CA THR A 16 3.76 12.43 17.19
C THR A 16 2.48 11.83 17.75
N ILE A 17 1.77 12.61 18.55
CA ILE A 17 0.42 12.24 19.01
C ILE A 17 -0.61 13.20 18.40
N ARG A 18 -1.82 12.69 18.17
CA ARG A 18 -3.00 13.49 17.82
C ARG A 18 -3.95 13.58 18.99
N ILE A 19 -4.52 14.76 19.23
CA ILE A 19 -5.67 14.92 20.13
C ILE A 19 -6.94 14.46 19.41
N LEU A 20 -7.56 13.39 19.89
CA LEU A 20 -8.79 12.84 19.31
C LEU A 20 -10.04 13.57 19.81
N TRP A 21 -10.08 13.92 21.09
CA TRP A 21 -11.23 14.53 21.75
C TRP A 21 -10.79 15.26 23.02
N ILE A 22 -11.54 16.29 23.42
CA ILE A 22 -11.26 17.14 24.58
C ILE A 22 -12.54 17.28 25.41
N ASP A 23 -12.42 17.04 26.72
CA ASP A 23 -13.37 17.51 27.73
C ASP A 23 -12.80 18.73 28.43
N SER A 24 -13.30 19.92 28.10
CA SER A 24 -12.83 21.14 28.75
C SER A 24 -13.27 21.23 30.22
N ALA A 25 -14.41 20.64 30.57
CA ALA A 25 -14.94 20.69 31.94
C ALA A 25 -14.18 19.74 32.87
N ALA A 26 -13.89 18.53 32.40
CA ALA A 26 -13.08 17.55 33.14
C ALA A 26 -11.56 17.75 32.97
N SER A 27 -11.12 18.70 32.14
CA SER A 27 -9.71 19.02 31.87
C SER A 27 -8.89 17.81 31.36
N VAL A 28 -9.49 17.00 30.49
CA VAL A 28 -8.87 15.80 29.93
C VAL A 28 -9.02 15.73 28.41
N ALA A 29 -8.15 14.97 27.76
CA ALA A 29 -8.21 14.65 26.34
C ALA A 29 -7.96 13.17 26.10
N TYR A 30 -8.51 12.65 25.01
CA TYR A 30 -8.01 11.40 24.43
C TYR A 30 -6.98 11.73 23.36
N THR A 31 -5.83 11.04 23.40
CA THR A 31 -4.73 11.19 22.44
C THR A 31 -4.45 9.87 21.72
N PHE A 32 -3.80 9.94 20.57
CA PHE A 32 -3.46 8.77 19.77
C PHE A 32 -2.07 8.93 19.14
N GLU A 33 -1.18 7.97 19.37
CA GLU A 33 0.16 7.98 18.79
C GLU A 33 0.15 7.59 17.31
N LEU A 34 0.70 8.44 16.45
CA LEU A 34 0.74 8.22 15.01
C LEU A 34 1.84 7.23 14.63
N GLY A 35 1.56 6.31 13.71
CA GLY A 35 2.58 5.41 13.14
C GLY A 35 2.98 4.22 14.02
N ALA A 36 2.62 4.19 15.30
CA ALA A 36 2.93 3.06 16.19
C ALA A 36 2.02 1.84 15.93
N LYS A 37 2.62 0.66 15.69
CA LYS A 37 1.92 -0.57 15.22
C LYS A 37 0.82 -1.09 16.15
N GLY A 38 0.81 -0.69 17.42
CA GLY A 38 -0.20 -1.04 18.43
C GLY A 38 -0.85 0.16 19.12
N ALA A 39 -0.84 1.34 18.49
CA ALA A 39 -1.40 2.53 19.08
C ALA A 39 -2.90 2.38 19.38
N HIS A 40 -3.29 2.86 20.55
CA HIS A 40 -4.66 2.95 21.01
C HIS A 40 -4.93 4.34 21.57
N PRO A 41 -6.19 4.79 21.60
CA PRO A 41 -6.55 6.01 22.32
C PRO A 41 -6.14 5.92 23.79
N VAL A 42 -5.47 6.96 24.29
CA VAL A 42 -5.02 7.08 25.68
C VAL A 42 -5.58 8.36 26.29
N LEU A 43 -6.13 8.26 27.49
CA LEU A 43 -6.59 9.42 28.24
C LEU A 43 -5.37 10.18 28.79
N ALA A 44 -5.34 11.50 28.63
CA ALA A 44 -4.28 12.38 29.10
C ALA A 44 -4.88 13.64 29.74
N PRO A 45 -4.31 14.16 30.85
CA PRO A 45 -4.68 15.47 31.38
C PRO A 45 -4.34 16.59 30.39
N LEU A 46 -5.24 17.55 30.20
CA LEU A 46 -4.97 18.72 29.35
C LEU A 46 -3.83 19.59 29.90
N ALA A 47 -3.70 19.63 31.23
CA ALA A 47 -2.63 20.35 31.90
C ALA A 47 -1.24 19.84 31.50
N ASP A 48 -1.07 18.52 31.41
CA ASP A 48 0.19 17.87 31.04
C ASP A 48 0.56 18.20 29.58
N LEU A 49 -0.40 18.05 28.65
CA LEU A 49 -0.20 18.40 27.25
C LEU A 49 0.15 19.88 27.06
N SER A 50 -0.52 20.75 27.83
CA SER A 50 -0.26 22.19 27.80
C SER A 50 1.11 22.53 28.41
N ALA A 51 1.52 21.79 29.45
CA ALA A 51 2.83 21.95 30.07
C ALA A 51 3.95 21.51 29.14
N ASP A 52 3.77 20.40 28.42
CA ASP A 52 4.73 19.93 27.43
C ASP A 52 4.99 20.96 26.32
N LEU A 53 3.95 21.67 25.87
CA LEU A 53 4.10 22.75 24.90
C LEU A 53 4.81 23.97 25.50
N ARG A 54 4.42 24.39 26.72
CA ARG A 54 5.01 25.55 27.39
C ARG A 54 6.49 25.35 27.71
N GLU A 55 6.84 24.14 28.12
CA GLU A 55 8.20 23.74 28.49
C GLU A 55 8.99 23.19 27.29
N GLN A 56 8.45 23.33 26.07
CA GLN A 56 9.08 22.96 24.81
C GLN A 56 9.51 21.49 24.70
N ARG A 57 8.88 20.60 25.49
CA ARG A 57 8.99 19.14 25.34
C ARG A 57 8.24 18.63 24.12
N ALA A 58 7.17 19.33 23.76
CA ALA A 58 6.38 19.09 22.56
C ALA A 58 6.28 20.35 21.69
N GLN A 59 5.99 20.14 20.42
CA GLN A 59 5.74 21.18 19.44
C GLN A 59 4.40 20.92 18.76
N LEU A 60 3.57 21.95 18.65
CA LEU A 60 2.35 21.89 17.86
C LEU A 60 2.73 21.92 16.38
N LEU A 61 2.30 20.92 15.60
CA LEU A 61 2.55 20.91 14.16
C LEU A 61 1.52 21.79 13.43
N ALA A 62 2.00 22.66 12.55
CA ALA A 62 1.16 23.58 11.78
C ALA A 62 0.36 22.89 10.66
N SER A 63 0.81 21.71 10.22
CA SER A 63 0.13 20.93 9.19
C SER A 63 0.13 19.46 9.53
N ASP A 64 -0.92 18.78 9.09
CA ASP A 64 -1.11 17.36 9.29
C ASP A 64 -0.55 16.58 8.10
N PRO A 65 0.59 15.88 8.24
CA PRO A 65 1.20 15.12 7.14
C PRO A 65 0.34 13.92 6.70
N HIS A 66 -0.64 13.53 7.51
CA HIS A 66 -1.55 12.42 7.26
C HIS A 66 -2.94 12.86 6.78
N ALA A 67 -3.20 14.17 6.71
CA ALA A 67 -4.45 14.68 6.16
C ALA A 67 -4.60 14.28 4.69
N SER A 68 -5.83 13.91 4.31
CA SER A 68 -6.13 13.56 2.92
C SER A 68 -6.11 14.83 2.06
N SER A 69 -5.00 15.07 1.36
CA SER A 69 -4.80 16.28 0.51
C SER A 69 -5.46 16.21 -0.87
N GLY A 70 -6.40 15.29 -1.11
CA GLY A 70 -7.01 15.08 -2.42
C GLY A 70 -8.39 15.72 -2.53
N ASP A 71 -8.63 16.46 -3.61
CA ASP A 71 -9.99 16.84 -4.00
C ASP A 71 -10.80 15.58 -4.32
N ALA A 72 -11.82 15.31 -3.50
CA ALA A 72 -12.67 14.13 -3.63
C ALA A 72 -13.37 14.03 -5.00
N THR A 73 -13.53 15.15 -5.71
CA THR A 73 -14.15 15.20 -7.05
C THR A 73 -13.26 14.56 -8.12
N THR A 74 -11.94 14.67 -7.98
CA THR A 74 -10.94 14.15 -8.93
C THR A 74 -10.62 12.66 -8.73
N LEU A 75 -11.08 12.06 -7.62
CA LEU A 75 -10.76 10.68 -7.29
C LEU A 75 -11.50 9.67 -8.17
N PRO A 76 -10.87 8.55 -8.56
CA PRO A 76 -11.57 7.46 -9.25
C PRO A 76 -12.77 6.95 -8.43
N ALA A 77 -13.90 6.68 -9.09
CA ALA A 77 -15.13 6.23 -8.43
C ALA A 77 -14.92 4.99 -7.53
N ARG A 78 -14.06 4.06 -7.95
CA ARG A 78 -13.68 2.89 -7.15
C ARG A 78 -13.05 3.25 -5.79
N HIS A 79 -12.30 4.35 -5.69
CA HIS A 79 -11.67 4.77 -4.43
C HIS A 79 -12.73 5.33 -3.47
N ARG A 80 -13.67 6.13 -4.01
CA ARG A 80 -14.83 6.63 -3.26
C ARG A 80 -15.68 5.49 -2.72
N GLN A 81 -16.02 4.50 -3.54
CA GLN A 81 -16.77 3.31 -3.10
C GLN A 81 -16.07 2.55 -1.96
N VAL A 82 -14.74 2.41 -2.00
CA VAL A 82 -13.99 1.77 -0.91
C VAL A 82 -14.07 2.59 0.38
N ARG A 83 -13.90 3.91 0.29
CA ARG A 83 -14.09 4.82 1.43
C ARG A 83 -15.50 4.73 1.98
N ASP A 84 -16.52 4.80 1.15
CA ASP A 84 -17.93 4.82 1.58
C ASP A 84 -18.32 3.51 2.29
N ARG A 85 -17.84 2.36 1.77
CA ARG A 85 -18.01 1.07 2.46
C ARG A 85 -17.31 1.04 3.81
N ALA A 86 -16.08 1.54 3.89
CA ALA A 86 -15.37 1.61 5.16
C ALA A 86 -16.04 2.58 6.14
N TRP A 87 -16.55 3.71 5.65
CA TRP A 87 -17.28 4.71 6.44
C TRP A 87 -18.57 4.13 7.02
N ALA A 88 -19.34 3.40 6.20
CA ALA A 88 -20.56 2.73 6.65
C ALA A 88 -20.31 1.80 7.85
N VAL A 89 -19.16 1.14 7.90
CA VAL A 89 -18.75 0.26 9.01
C VAL A 89 -18.41 1.04 10.28
N VAL A 90 -17.75 2.19 10.19
CA VAL A 90 -17.18 2.87 11.37
C VAL A 90 -17.96 4.09 11.85
N GLN A 91 -18.87 4.65 11.05
CA GLN A 91 -19.60 5.89 11.37
C GLN A 91 -20.30 5.84 12.73
N VAL A 92 -20.94 4.71 13.07
CA VAL A 92 -21.65 4.55 14.35
C VAL A 92 -20.70 4.39 15.54
N LEU A 93 -19.48 3.89 15.32
CA LEU A 93 -18.46 3.77 16.37
C LEU A 93 -17.88 5.14 16.69
N VAL A 94 -17.54 5.91 15.66
CA VAL A 94 -16.92 7.22 15.85
C VAL A 94 -17.92 8.28 16.33
N ALA A 95 -19.23 8.04 16.15
CA ALA A 95 -20.27 8.85 16.76
C ALA A 95 -20.42 8.61 18.28
N ASP A 96 -19.89 7.50 18.81
CA ASP A 96 -19.96 7.12 20.23
C ASP A 96 -18.81 7.76 21.04
N GLU A 97 -18.38 8.96 20.67
CA GLU A 97 -17.39 9.72 21.43
C GLU A 97 -17.97 10.22 22.77
N PRO A 98 -17.21 10.12 23.90
CA PRO A 98 -15.86 9.58 24.03
C PRO A 98 -15.82 8.08 24.38
N ALA A 99 -16.96 7.41 24.54
CA ALA A 99 -17.04 6.01 25.00
C ALA A 99 -16.28 5.04 24.09
N ILE A 100 -16.21 5.31 22.78
CA ILE A 100 -15.44 4.52 21.79
C ILE A 100 -13.94 4.43 22.12
N TYR A 101 -13.39 5.36 22.89
CA TYR A 101 -11.98 5.33 23.28
C TYR A 101 -11.69 4.32 24.40
N GLN A 102 -12.72 3.84 25.10
CA GLN A 102 -12.58 2.81 26.13
C GLN A 102 -12.45 1.41 25.50
N ALA A 103 -11.34 0.71 25.79
CA ALA A 103 -10.98 -0.53 25.08
C ALA A 103 -12.06 -1.63 25.15
N ARG A 104 -12.65 -1.87 26.33
CA ARG A 104 -13.68 -2.90 26.52
C ARG A 104 -14.99 -2.56 25.81
N HIS A 105 -15.37 -1.29 25.80
CA HIS A 105 -16.56 -0.82 25.10
C HIS A 105 -16.37 -0.88 23.58
N ARG A 106 -15.24 -0.34 23.10
CA ARG A 106 -14.81 -0.45 21.71
C ARG A 106 -14.80 -1.87 21.19
N GLY A 107 -14.23 -2.81 21.95
CA GLY A 107 -14.20 -4.23 21.57
C GLY A 107 -15.59 -4.76 21.25
N ARG A 108 -16.58 -4.49 22.12
CA ARG A 108 -17.97 -4.90 21.91
C ARG A 108 -18.58 -4.30 20.65
N LEU A 109 -18.41 -3.00 20.43
CA LEU A 109 -18.92 -2.34 19.21
C LEU A 109 -18.25 -2.84 17.94
N VAL A 110 -16.93 -3.09 17.98
CA VAL A 110 -16.18 -3.67 16.86
C VAL A 110 -16.72 -5.06 16.53
N MET A 111 -17.01 -5.90 17.53
CA MET A 111 -17.62 -7.21 17.28
C MET A 111 -19.00 -7.09 16.61
N ALA A 112 -19.84 -6.17 17.10
CA ALA A 112 -21.16 -5.94 16.52
C ALA A 112 -21.09 -5.49 15.05
N GLN A 113 -20.21 -4.53 14.73
CA GLN A 113 -20.07 -4.07 13.34
C GLN A 113 -19.41 -5.09 12.42
N SER A 114 -18.46 -5.86 12.94
CA SER A 114 -17.85 -6.98 12.24
C SER A 114 -18.92 -7.97 11.75
N ALA A 115 -19.84 -8.35 12.64
CA ALA A 115 -20.97 -9.22 12.30
C ALA A 115 -21.97 -8.55 11.34
N LEU A 116 -22.36 -7.31 11.61
CA LEU A 116 -23.35 -6.58 10.81
C LEU A 116 -22.93 -6.40 9.35
N HIS A 117 -21.66 -6.08 9.11
CA HIS A 117 -21.15 -5.78 7.78
C HIS A 117 -20.39 -6.95 7.12
N GLY A 118 -20.26 -8.09 7.80
CA GLY A 118 -19.51 -9.24 7.28
C GLY A 118 -18.02 -8.95 7.06
N VAL A 119 -17.42 -8.07 7.86
CA VAL A 119 -16.00 -7.67 7.76
C VAL A 119 -15.25 -8.18 8.98
N SER A 120 -13.99 -8.58 8.81
CA SER A 120 -13.21 -9.11 9.95
C SER A 120 -12.90 -8.04 11.01
N HIS A 121 -12.81 -8.43 12.29
CA HIS A 121 -12.41 -7.52 13.38
C HIS A 121 -11.12 -6.72 13.07
N PRO A 122 -10.04 -7.32 12.53
CA PRO A 122 -8.85 -6.56 12.15
C PRO A 122 -9.13 -5.49 11.08
N SER A 123 -10.08 -5.71 10.18
CA SER A 123 -10.47 -4.72 9.17
C SER A 123 -11.16 -3.52 9.80
N VAL A 124 -12.06 -3.74 10.76
CA VAL A 124 -12.72 -2.67 11.52
C VAL A 124 -11.69 -1.85 12.29
N TYR A 125 -10.78 -2.51 13.02
CA TYR A 125 -9.69 -1.81 13.73
C TYR A 125 -8.78 -1.03 12.78
N ARG A 126 -8.48 -1.58 11.59
CA ARG A 126 -7.72 -0.85 10.56
C ARG A 126 -8.44 0.41 10.11
N TYR A 127 -9.76 0.38 9.95
CA TYR A 127 -10.54 1.57 9.59
C TYR A 127 -10.55 2.61 10.72
N LEU A 128 -10.80 2.21 11.96
CA LEU A 128 -10.73 3.10 13.12
C LEU A 128 -9.34 3.74 13.27
N ARG A 129 -8.28 2.94 13.14
CA ARG A 129 -6.90 3.43 13.18
C ARG A 129 -6.64 4.48 12.10
N ARG A 130 -7.03 4.21 10.85
CA ARG A 130 -6.91 5.20 9.77
C ARG A 130 -7.67 6.48 10.07
N TYR A 131 -8.90 6.36 10.59
CA TYR A 131 -9.73 7.50 10.95
C TYR A 131 -9.05 8.39 12.00
N TRP A 132 -8.54 7.80 13.10
CA TRP A 132 -7.84 8.53 14.15
C TRP A 132 -6.48 9.07 13.70
N GLU A 133 -5.73 8.32 12.89
CA GLU A 133 -4.41 8.76 12.43
C GLU A 133 -4.47 9.93 11.46
N ARG A 134 -5.57 10.09 10.71
CA ARG A 134 -5.68 10.99 9.55
C ARG A 134 -6.73 12.09 9.73
N GLY A 135 -6.98 12.48 10.98
CA GLY A 135 -7.75 13.70 11.28
C GLY A 135 -9.27 13.52 11.36
N GLN A 136 -9.76 12.30 11.56
CA GLN A 136 -11.15 12.04 11.93
C GLN A 136 -12.19 12.57 10.91
N HIS A 137 -11.87 12.48 9.62
CA HIS A 137 -12.76 12.78 8.50
C HIS A 137 -13.06 11.51 7.70
N PRO A 138 -14.24 11.35 7.05
CA PRO A 138 -14.53 10.17 6.23
C PRO A 138 -13.45 9.88 5.16
N ASP A 139 -12.85 10.91 4.58
CA ASP A 139 -11.77 10.75 3.58
C ASP A 139 -10.47 10.17 4.16
N ALA A 140 -10.31 10.10 5.48
CA ALA A 140 -9.24 9.33 6.12
C ALA A 140 -9.24 7.85 5.67
N LEU A 141 -10.41 7.33 5.28
CA LEU A 141 -10.61 5.94 4.88
C LEU A 141 -10.29 5.67 3.41
N LEU A 142 -9.87 6.70 2.65
CA LEU A 142 -9.41 6.51 1.29
C LEU A 142 -8.23 5.54 1.21
N PRO A 143 -8.14 4.74 0.12
CA PRO A 143 -7.07 3.77 -0.05
C PRO A 143 -5.74 4.44 -0.46
N ASP A 144 -4.63 3.99 0.13
CA ASP A 144 -3.28 4.46 -0.17
C ASP A 144 -2.69 3.78 -1.42
N TYR A 145 -3.44 3.71 -2.52
CA TYR A 145 -2.97 3.01 -3.73
C TYR A 145 -1.72 3.66 -4.33
N LYS A 146 -1.48 4.96 -4.07
CA LYS A 146 -0.20 5.63 -4.38
C LYS A 146 1.02 4.93 -3.78
N ASN A 147 0.85 4.24 -2.65
CA ASN A 147 1.90 3.49 -1.96
C ASN A 147 1.93 2.00 -2.36
N SER A 148 1.09 1.59 -3.31
CA SER A 148 0.89 0.18 -3.70
C SER A 148 1.51 -0.13 -5.06
N GLY A 149 1.78 -1.42 -5.32
CA GLY A 149 2.20 -1.93 -6.63
C GLY A 149 3.70 -2.09 -6.84
N ALA A 150 4.54 -1.47 -6.00
CA ALA A 150 6.00 -1.41 -6.18
C ALA A 150 6.39 -1.02 -7.62
N PRO A 151 5.84 0.06 -8.18
CA PRO A 151 6.15 0.50 -9.54
C PRO A 151 7.66 0.67 -9.70
N GLY A 152 8.21 0.16 -10.82
CA GLY A 152 9.64 0.20 -11.11
C GLY A 152 10.50 -0.88 -10.43
N LYS A 153 10.00 -1.63 -9.44
CA LYS A 153 10.76 -2.72 -8.82
C LYS A 153 10.49 -4.05 -9.51
N THR A 154 11.54 -4.68 -10.07
CA THR A 154 11.47 -6.07 -10.51
C THR A 154 11.35 -6.98 -9.29
N ARG A 155 10.20 -7.64 -9.12
CA ARG A 155 10.00 -8.61 -8.04
C ARG A 155 10.98 -9.77 -8.21
N GLY A 156 11.62 -10.23 -7.13
CA GLY A 156 12.53 -11.39 -7.13
C GLY A 156 11.77 -12.71 -7.36
N SER A 157 12.30 -13.60 -8.19
CA SER A 157 11.69 -14.91 -8.48
C SER A 157 12.11 -15.91 -7.42
N SER A 158 11.14 -16.47 -6.69
CA SER A 158 11.37 -17.69 -5.91
C SER A 158 11.68 -18.84 -6.87
N ALA A 159 12.78 -19.56 -6.63
CA ALA A 159 13.06 -20.80 -7.35
C ALA A 159 11.85 -21.75 -7.22
N ASN A 160 11.52 -22.46 -8.30
CA ASN A 160 10.44 -23.45 -8.37
C ASN A 160 8.97 -22.96 -8.28
N VAL A 161 8.70 -21.66 -8.23
CA VAL A 161 7.31 -21.14 -8.32
C VAL A 161 7.06 -20.49 -9.68
N LYS A 162 6.19 -21.09 -10.51
CA LYS A 162 5.80 -20.54 -11.80
C LYS A 162 5.14 -19.15 -11.63
N ARG A 163 5.64 -18.15 -12.36
CA ARG A 163 5.05 -16.82 -12.41
C ARG A 163 3.89 -16.77 -13.41
N GLY A 164 2.87 -16.00 -13.05
CA GLY A 164 1.68 -15.76 -13.88
C GLY A 164 0.47 -16.57 -13.41
N ARG A 165 -0.64 -16.46 -14.15
CA ARG A 165 -1.85 -17.25 -13.89
C ARG A 165 -1.50 -18.75 -14.05
N PRO A 166 -1.80 -19.62 -13.06
CA PRO A 166 -1.66 -21.05 -13.22
C PRO A 166 -2.41 -21.53 -14.47
N ARG A 167 -1.80 -22.43 -15.24
CA ARG A 167 -2.47 -23.08 -16.37
C ARG A 167 -3.62 -23.94 -15.85
N LYS A 168 -4.64 -24.16 -16.69
CA LYS A 168 -5.76 -25.05 -16.35
C LYS A 168 -5.23 -26.46 -16.08
N SER A 169 -5.89 -27.18 -15.17
CA SER A 169 -5.47 -28.45 -14.56
C SER A 169 -4.76 -29.44 -15.51
N GLY A 170 -3.57 -29.90 -15.11
CA GLY A 170 -2.85 -31.03 -15.74
C GLY A 170 -1.71 -30.67 -16.71
N SER A 171 -1.62 -29.44 -17.20
CA SER A 171 -0.53 -29.05 -18.12
C SER A 171 0.77 -28.71 -17.39
N HIS A 172 1.92 -29.02 -18.00
CA HIS A 172 3.23 -28.62 -17.48
C HIS A 172 3.27 -27.10 -17.17
N PRO A 173 3.83 -26.67 -16.02
CA PRO A 173 3.84 -25.27 -15.59
C PRO A 173 4.44 -24.32 -16.64
N GLY A 174 5.34 -24.85 -17.47
CA GLY A 174 6.11 -24.12 -18.46
C GLY A 174 7.35 -23.46 -17.87
N LEU A 175 8.22 -22.94 -18.73
CA LEU A 175 9.45 -22.27 -18.32
C LEU A 175 9.19 -20.90 -17.67
N ASN A 176 9.85 -20.60 -16.55
CA ASN A 176 9.97 -19.24 -16.04
C ASN A 176 11.14 -18.53 -16.75
N ALA A 177 10.92 -17.30 -17.22
CA ALA A 177 12.00 -16.45 -17.68
C ALA A 177 12.71 -15.85 -16.45
N ASP A 178 13.53 -16.66 -15.80
CA ASP A 178 14.46 -16.24 -14.75
C ASP A 178 15.68 -15.50 -15.34
N ASP A 179 16.65 -15.15 -14.51
CA ASP A 179 17.83 -14.41 -14.96
C ASP A 179 18.68 -15.20 -15.96
N GLY A 180 18.72 -16.53 -15.88
CA GLY A 180 19.40 -17.38 -16.85
C GLY A 180 18.75 -17.30 -18.22
N ILE A 181 17.44 -17.52 -18.27
CA ILE A 181 16.66 -17.44 -19.51
C ILE A 181 16.66 -16.02 -20.08
N ARG A 182 16.62 -14.98 -19.24
CA ARG A 182 16.71 -13.59 -19.69
C ARG A 182 18.07 -13.28 -20.34
N ARG A 183 19.18 -13.81 -19.81
CA ARG A 183 20.48 -13.71 -20.49
C ARG A 183 20.46 -14.35 -21.88
N THR A 184 19.80 -15.50 -22.03
CA THR A 184 19.61 -16.13 -23.34
C THR A 184 18.80 -15.23 -24.29
N PHE A 185 17.78 -14.52 -23.81
CA PHE A 185 17.01 -13.58 -24.64
C PHE A 185 17.88 -12.44 -25.17
N HIS A 186 18.72 -11.85 -24.31
CA HIS A 186 19.64 -10.78 -24.71
C HIS A 186 20.67 -11.26 -25.73
N ALA A 187 21.31 -12.41 -25.47
CA ALA A 187 22.26 -13.01 -26.40
C ALA A 187 21.62 -13.28 -27.78
N ALA A 188 20.37 -13.72 -27.82
CA ALA A 188 19.65 -13.93 -29.07
C ALA A 188 19.31 -12.62 -29.80
N VAL A 189 18.95 -11.56 -29.08
CA VAL A 189 18.74 -10.23 -29.68
C VAL A 189 20.02 -9.68 -30.29
N GLU A 190 21.14 -9.77 -29.58
CA GLU A 190 22.45 -9.33 -30.04
C GLU A 190 22.88 -10.12 -31.29
N ARG A 191 22.81 -11.45 -31.22
CA ARG A 191 23.18 -12.34 -32.32
C ARG A 191 22.31 -12.11 -33.57
N TYR A 192 21.00 -11.94 -33.40
CA TYR A 192 20.10 -11.65 -34.52
C TYR A 192 20.40 -10.29 -35.15
N SER A 193 20.64 -9.26 -34.33
CA SER A 193 20.94 -7.91 -34.81
C SER A 193 22.29 -7.85 -35.54
N ALA A 194 23.27 -8.65 -35.13
CA ALA A 194 24.57 -8.72 -35.79
C ALA A 194 24.52 -9.41 -37.17
N THR A 195 23.53 -10.28 -37.39
CA THR A 195 23.42 -11.13 -38.59
C THR A 195 22.36 -10.67 -39.58
N HIS A 196 21.49 -9.72 -39.19
CA HIS A 196 20.39 -9.24 -40.01
C HIS A 196 20.35 -7.71 -40.04
N ALA A 197 20.31 -7.12 -41.24
CA ALA A 197 20.27 -5.67 -41.43
C ALA A 197 19.02 -5.00 -40.80
N GLN A 198 17.92 -5.74 -40.66
CA GLN A 198 16.71 -5.26 -39.99
C GLN A 198 16.31 -6.20 -38.86
N PHE A 199 16.07 -5.62 -37.68
CA PHE A 199 15.67 -6.39 -36.52
C PHE A 199 14.21 -6.85 -36.62
N SER A 200 13.99 -8.15 -36.42
CA SER A 200 12.65 -8.74 -36.35
C SER A 200 12.49 -9.50 -35.05
N ARG A 201 11.57 -9.06 -34.18
CA ARG A 201 11.27 -9.77 -32.92
C ARG A 201 10.89 -11.22 -33.16
N ARG A 202 10.04 -11.48 -34.17
CA ARG A 202 9.64 -12.84 -34.57
C ARG A 202 10.80 -13.64 -35.15
N GLY A 203 11.68 -12.99 -35.91
CA GLY A 203 12.90 -13.60 -36.43
C GLY A 203 13.86 -14.02 -35.30
N ALA A 204 14.22 -13.06 -34.45
CA ALA A 204 15.09 -13.26 -33.29
C ALA A 204 14.57 -14.35 -32.36
N TYR A 205 13.26 -14.36 -32.08
CA TYR A 205 12.66 -15.44 -31.29
C TYR A 205 12.78 -16.82 -31.95
N ARG A 206 12.50 -16.94 -33.25
CA ARG A 206 12.62 -18.23 -33.95
C ARG A 206 14.07 -18.73 -33.95
N GLN A 207 15.02 -17.85 -34.23
CA GLN A 207 16.44 -18.17 -34.20
C GLN A 207 16.90 -18.54 -32.79
N MET A 208 16.45 -17.82 -31.76
CA MET A 208 16.75 -18.15 -30.36
C MET A 208 16.33 -19.57 -29.99
N ILE A 209 15.12 -19.98 -30.39
CA ILE A 209 14.61 -21.33 -30.11
C ILE A 209 15.50 -22.38 -30.80
N GLN A 210 16.00 -22.11 -32.01
CA GLN A 210 16.90 -23.01 -32.73
C GLN A 210 18.30 -23.06 -32.12
N ASP A 211 18.83 -21.91 -31.69
CA ASP A 211 20.21 -21.76 -31.25
C ASP A 211 20.42 -22.21 -29.79
N PHE A 212 19.41 -22.09 -28.92
CA PHE A 212 19.58 -22.23 -27.46
C PHE A 212 18.62 -23.21 -26.77
N PHE A 213 17.67 -23.80 -27.49
CA PHE A 213 16.67 -24.70 -26.90
C PHE A 213 16.51 -25.99 -27.70
N ASP A 214 16.14 -27.08 -27.02
CA ASP A 214 15.78 -28.33 -27.67
C ASP A 214 14.29 -28.33 -28.03
N ALA A 215 13.98 -28.47 -29.31
CA ALA A 215 12.60 -28.51 -29.79
C ALA A 215 11.81 -29.72 -29.28
N ARG A 216 12.50 -30.78 -28.82
CA ARG A 216 11.88 -31.97 -28.20
C ARG A 216 11.26 -31.65 -26.84
N ASP A 217 11.76 -30.61 -26.17
CA ASP A 217 11.26 -30.13 -24.88
C ASP A 217 10.28 -28.97 -25.05
N ALA A 218 9.22 -29.19 -25.85
CA ALA A 218 8.24 -28.15 -26.21
C ALA A 218 7.61 -27.44 -24.99
N GLU A 219 7.53 -28.13 -23.86
CA GLU A 219 6.99 -27.61 -22.60
C GLU A 219 7.95 -26.70 -21.82
N LEU A 220 9.25 -26.73 -22.16
CA LEU A 220 10.33 -25.91 -21.58
C LEU A 220 10.74 -24.76 -22.49
N LEU A 221 10.06 -24.56 -23.63
CA LEU A 221 10.34 -23.43 -24.49
C LEU A 221 9.82 -22.12 -23.87
N PRO A 222 10.62 -21.04 -23.86
CA PRO A 222 10.13 -19.72 -23.53
C PRO A 222 9.11 -19.29 -24.58
N THR A 223 8.01 -18.69 -24.15
CA THR A 223 7.01 -18.17 -25.07
C THR A 223 7.47 -16.89 -25.77
N PHE A 224 6.97 -16.64 -26.97
CA PHE A 224 7.20 -15.37 -27.68
C PHE A 224 6.77 -14.15 -26.85
N GLY A 225 5.70 -14.28 -26.06
CA GLY A 225 5.26 -13.23 -25.14
C GLY A 225 6.27 -12.94 -24.03
N GLN A 226 6.88 -13.96 -23.43
CA GLN A 226 7.94 -13.79 -22.44
C GLN A 226 9.17 -13.13 -23.05
N PHE A 227 9.60 -13.60 -24.23
CA PHE A 227 10.71 -12.99 -24.97
C PHE A 227 10.46 -11.51 -25.22
N ASN A 228 9.34 -11.14 -25.84
CA ASN A 228 8.99 -9.75 -26.13
C ASN A 228 8.89 -8.87 -24.89
N TYR A 229 8.26 -9.37 -23.83
CA TYR A 229 8.10 -8.62 -22.59
C TYR A 229 9.47 -8.28 -21.98
N TRP A 230 10.36 -9.26 -21.89
CA TRP A 230 11.64 -9.07 -21.21
C TRP A 230 12.64 -8.29 -22.04
N ILE A 231 12.73 -8.48 -23.37
CA ILE A 231 13.59 -7.63 -24.20
C ILE A 231 13.13 -6.17 -24.21
N GLY A 232 11.81 -5.91 -24.11
CA GLY A 232 11.28 -4.55 -24.03
C GLY A 232 11.47 -3.92 -22.65
N LYS A 233 11.36 -4.72 -21.59
CA LYS A 233 11.54 -4.26 -20.21
C LYS A 233 13.01 -4.05 -19.83
N ASP A 234 13.88 -4.90 -20.33
CA ASP A 234 15.32 -4.89 -20.04
C ASP A 234 16.11 -4.07 -21.06
N ALA A 235 15.45 -3.54 -22.10
CA ALA A 235 16.07 -2.57 -22.99
C ALA A 235 16.55 -1.38 -22.15
N PRO A 236 17.79 -0.89 -22.38
CA PRO A 236 18.18 0.39 -21.82
C PRO A 236 17.13 1.43 -22.24
N ALA A 237 16.77 2.33 -21.34
CA ALA A 237 15.89 3.44 -21.66
C ALA A 237 16.53 4.26 -22.80
N ALA A 238 16.22 3.93 -24.04
CA ALA A 238 16.70 4.66 -25.20
C ALA A 238 16.07 6.05 -25.12
N SER A 239 16.95 7.05 -25.00
CA SER A 239 16.77 8.45 -25.37
C SER A 239 15.34 8.83 -25.76
N ALA A 240 14.60 9.39 -24.82
CA ALA A 240 13.48 10.27 -25.11
C ALA A 240 14.02 11.53 -25.81
N ALA A 241 14.33 11.43 -27.11
CA ALA A 241 14.48 12.52 -28.06
C ALA A 241 14.88 11.95 -29.43
N ALA A 242 13.91 11.81 -30.31
CA ALA A 242 14.04 12.09 -31.73
C ALA A 242 12.72 12.71 -32.19
#